data_AF-A0A964XHA2-F1
#
_entry.id   AF-A0A964XHA2-F1
#
_cell.length_a   1.000
_cell.length_b   1.000
_cell.length_c   1.000
_cell.angle_alpha   90.00
_cell.angle_beta   90.00
_cell.angle_gamma   90.00
#
_symmetry.space_group_name_H-M   'P 1'
#
loop_
_entity.id
_entity.type
_entity.pdbx_description
1 polymer ?
#
loop_
_entity_poly.entity_id
_entity_poly.type
_entity_poly.pdbx_seq_one_letter_code
_entity_poly.pdbx_strand_id
1 'polypeptide(L)'
;MGSGSYATTISPGDPSAPVTAEKVLPEAGLMRLDASQFKSSDRLKEAIAQEEGVRLTVYRDVGGHLTVGVGHRVTAADGLSLGDTISYDHAIDLLERDLALAEGIVRGLVGDLPLFQNEFDALVDLVYNVGEGTVSAARSPSLNAAIAQGDYDGIGRQLVYKQSNGRFAPGLAYRSERRTAIFRRARYEDPRPAQVALAKGADVTAELS
;
A
#
# COMPACT_ATOMS: atom_id res chain seq x y z
N MET A 1 62.89 -7.54 7.90
CA MET A 1 61.73 -7.40 7.01
C MET A 1 60.69 -8.40 7.49
N GLY A 2 59.75 -7.94 8.32
CA GLY A 2 58.80 -8.78 9.03
C GLY A 2 57.39 -8.60 8.48
N SER A 3 56.79 -9.70 8.04
CA SER A 3 55.38 -9.84 7.69
C SER A 3 54.52 -9.89 8.95
N GLY A 4 53.61 -8.93 9.13
CA GLY A 4 52.64 -8.90 10.22
C GLY A 4 51.22 -8.89 9.68
N SER A 5 50.54 -10.03 9.81
CA SER A 5 49.11 -10.22 9.55
C SER A 5 48.31 -9.65 10.71
N TYR A 6 47.37 -8.74 10.46
CA TYR A 6 46.40 -8.30 11.48
C TYR A 6 45.05 -8.98 11.20
N ALA A 7 44.78 -10.03 11.98
CA ALA A 7 43.44 -10.55 12.16
C ALA A 7 42.72 -9.70 13.21
N THR A 8 41.64 -9.02 12.83
CA THR A 8 40.73 -8.38 13.80
C THR A 8 39.52 -9.28 13.99
N THR A 9 39.45 -9.90 15.16
CA THR A 9 38.30 -10.64 15.69
C THR A 9 37.10 -9.70 15.83
N ILE A 10 35.98 -10.02 15.18
CA ILE A 10 34.70 -9.34 15.36
C ILE A 10 34.04 -9.91 16.62
N SER A 11 33.94 -9.07 17.66
CA SER A 11 33.16 -9.36 18.86
C SER A 11 31.66 -9.16 18.56
N PRO A 12 30.74 -10.02 19.06
CA PRO A 12 29.31 -9.84 18.84
C PRO A 12 28.81 -8.58 19.56
N GLY A 13 28.21 -7.66 18.78
CA GLY A 13 27.72 -6.37 19.24
C GLY A 13 26.52 -6.47 20.18
N ASP A 14 26.52 -5.60 21.19
CA ASP A 14 25.51 -5.38 22.23
C ASP A 14 24.15 -4.96 21.64
N PRO A 15 23.02 -5.62 21.98
CA PRO A 15 21.69 -5.33 21.41
C PRO A 15 20.98 -4.10 22.02
N SER A 16 21.68 -3.23 22.76
CA SER A 16 21.07 -2.07 23.45
C SER A 16 21.36 -0.69 22.85
N ALA A 17 22.02 -0.60 21.69
CA ALA A 17 22.24 0.69 21.03
C ALA A 17 20.94 1.24 20.38
N PRO A 18 20.60 2.53 20.57
CA PRO A 18 19.44 3.11 19.90
C PRO A 18 19.68 3.12 18.39
N VAL A 19 18.77 2.48 17.63
CA VAL A 19 18.74 2.57 16.18
C VAL A 19 18.44 4.02 15.82
N THR A 20 19.48 4.78 15.52
CA THR A 20 19.34 6.12 14.94
C THR A 20 18.55 5.96 13.66
N ALA A 21 17.51 6.78 13.50
CA ALA A 21 16.74 6.83 12.27
C ALA A 21 17.67 7.30 11.15
N GLU A 22 18.33 6.36 10.47
CA GLU A 22 19.04 6.64 9.23
C GLU A 22 18.02 7.20 8.26
N LYS A 23 18.12 8.51 8.05
CA LYS A 23 17.50 9.21 6.94
C LYS A 23 18.14 8.65 5.69
N VAL A 24 17.54 7.61 5.12
CA VAL A 24 17.93 7.09 3.81
C VAL A 24 17.76 8.24 2.82
N LEU A 25 18.89 8.78 2.36
CA LEU A 25 18.90 9.73 1.26
C LEU A 25 18.29 9.03 0.05
N PRO A 26 17.43 9.70 -0.74
CA PRO A 26 16.92 9.12 -1.97
C PRO A 26 18.08 8.65 -2.86
N GLU A 27 17.90 7.52 -3.54
CA GLU A 27 18.82 7.08 -4.59
C GLU A 27 19.09 8.24 -5.56
N ALA A 28 20.35 8.42 -5.94
CA ALA A 28 20.79 9.56 -6.74
C ALA A 28 19.90 9.71 -8.00
N GLY A 29 19.12 10.79 -8.07
CA GLY A 29 18.22 11.08 -9.19
C GLY A 29 16.73 11.15 -8.87
N LEU A 30 16.28 10.79 -7.66
CA LEU A 30 14.88 11.02 -7.28
C LEU A 30 14.66 12.50 -6.98
N MET A 31 13.77 13.14 -7.73
CA MET A 31 13.31 14.50 -7.49
C MET A 31 11.86 14.48 -7.01
N ARG A 32 11.55 15.40 -6.09
CA ARG A 32 10.15 15.67 -5.75
C ARG A 32 9.53 16.45 -6.90
N LEU A 33 8.41 15.96 -7.42
CA LEU A 33 7.67 16.58 -8.52
C LEU A 33 6.23 16.84 -8.10
N ASP A 34 5.55 17.68 -8.88
CA ASP A 34 4.11 17.89 -8.74
C ASP A 34 3.33 16.58 -8.94
N ALA A 35 2.25 16.39 -8.18
CA ALA A 35 1.45 15.17 -8.22
C ALA A 35 0.78 14.91 -9.59
N SER A 36 0.64 15.92 -10.45
CA SER A 36 0.19 15.74 -11.84
C SER A 36 1.17 14.93 -12.70
N GLN A 37 2.45 14.87 -12.31
CA GLN A 37 3.49 14.14 -13.05
C GLN A 37 3.49 12.64 -12.73
N PHE A 38 2.75 12.21 -11.72
CA PHE A 38 2.74 10.83 -11.26
C PHE A 38 1.48 10.07 -11.67
N LYS A 39 1.68 8.77 -11.84
CA LYS A 39 0.69 7.71 -11.93
C LYS A 39 1.05 6.62 -10.94
N SER A 40 0.09 5.82 -10.50
CA SER A 40 0.35 4.65 -9.67
C SER A 40 1.41 3.75 -10.34
N SER A 41 2.52 3.51 -9.64
CA SER A 41 3.59 2.67 -10.19
C SER A 41 3.18 1.19 -10.28
N ASP A 42 3.87 0.41 -11.11
CA ASP A 42 3.63 -1.03 -11.20
C ASP A 42 3.92 -1.74 -9.87
N ARG A 43 4.93 -1.27 -9.11
CA ARG A 43 5.23 -1.76 -7.76
C ARG A 43 4.05 -1.54 -6.80
N LEU A 44 3.33 -0.42 -6.94
CA LEU A 44 2.10 -0.18 -6.17
C LEU A 44 0.98 -1.13 -6.60
N LYS A 45 0.75 -1.31 -7.90
CA LYS A 45 -0.30 -2.22 -8.41
C LYS A 45 -0.08 -3.65 -7.90
N GLU A 46 1.16 -4.14 -7.97
CA GLU A 46 1.56 -5.42 -7.41
C GLU A 46 1.30 -5.50 -5.89
N ALA A 47 1.63 -4.42 -5.17
CA ALA A 47 1.40 -4.36 -3.73
C ALA A 47 -0.09 -4.47 -3.37
N ILE A 48 -0.95 -3.71 -4.05
CA ILE A 48 -2.40 -3.76 -3.85
C ILE A 48 -2.96 -5.14 -4.22
N ALA A 49 -2.52 -5.72 -5.33
CA ALA A 49 -2.92 -7.08 -5.73
C ALA A 49 -2.56 -8.14 -4.67
N GLN A 50 -1.41 -8.00 -4.00
CA GLN A 50 -1.02 -8.89 -2.90
C GLN A 50 -1.82 -8.64 -1.61
N GLU A 51 -2.28 -7.40 -1.36
CA GLU A 51 -3.11 -7.08 -0.19
C GLU A 51 -4.54 -7.62 -0.35
N GLU A 52 -5.18 -7.29 -1.48
CA GLU A 52 -6.58 -7.64 -1.77
C GLU A 52 -6.72 -9.11 -2.21
N GLY A 53 -5.69 -9.64 -2.88
CA GLY A 53 -5.80 -10.86 -3.69
C GLY A 53 -6.40 -10.58 -5.07
N VAL A 54 -6.29 -11.57 -5.96
CA VAL A 54 -6.84 -11.50 -7.33
C VAL A 54 -7.87 -12.61 -7.51
N ARG A 55 -9.11 -12.25 -7.84
CA ARG A 55 -10.20 -13.20 -8.11
C ARG A 55 -10.74 -13.01 -9.52
N LEU A 56 -10.40 -13.92 -10.41
CA LEU A 56 -10.74 -13.79 -11.84
C LEU A 56 -12.19 -14.15 -12.15
N THR A 57 -12.90 -14.75 -11.22
CA THR A 57 -14.34 -15.06 -11.35
C THR A 57 -15.15 -14.11 -10.48
N VAL A 58 -16.20 -13.52 -11.04
CA VAL A 58 -17.11 -12.61 -10.33
C VAL A 58 -17.75 -13.35 -9.17
N TYR A 59 -17.62 -12.78 -7.98
CA TYR A 59 -18.14 -13.35 -6.73
C TYR A 59 -18.94 -12.30 -5.95
N ARG A 60 -19.61 -12.72 -4.87
CA ARG A 60 -20.21 -11.78 -3.90
C ARG A 60 -19.25 -11.51 -2.76
N ASP A 61 -18.95 -10.25 -2.51
CA ASP A 61 -18.21 -9.86 -1.31
C ASP A 61 -19.06 -10.06 -0.02
N VAL A 62 -18.45 -9.79 1.14
CA VAL A 62 -19.13 -9.88 2.45
C VAL A 62 -20.31 -8.91 2.59
N GLY A 63 -20.37 -7.87 1.76
CA GLY A 63 -21.48 -6.93 1.68
C GLY A 63 -22.55 -7.33 0.65
N GLY A 64 -22.38 -8.45 -0.05
CA GLY A 64 -23.31 -8.96 -1.06
C GLY A 64 -23.15 -8.33 -2.45
N HIS A 65 -22.17 -7.44 -2.66
CA HIS A 65 -21.91 -6.80 -3.95
C HIS A 65 -21.15 -7.74 -4.89
N LEU A 66 -21.37 -7.59 -6.20
CA LEU A 66 -20.57 -8.29 -7.20
C LEU A 66 -19.17 -7.66 -7.27
N THR A 67 -18.15 -8.50 -7.16
CA THR A 67 -16.74 -8.10 -7.12
C THR A 67 -15.91 -9.02 -8.00
N VAL A 68 -14.87 -8.50 -8.65
CA VAL A 68 -13.94 -9.26 -9.51
C VAL A 68 -12.56 -8.61 -9.54
N GLY A 69 -11.56 -9.31 -10.06
CA GLY A 69 -10.20 -8.82 -10.22
C GLY A 69 -9.55 -8.51 -8.87
N VAL A 70 -8.99 -7.30 -8.75
CA VAL A 70 -8.35 -6.81 -7.52
C VAL A 70 -9.36 -5.97 -6.72
N GLY A 71 -10.38 -6.62 -6.15
CA GLY A 71 -11.37 -5.93 -5.32
C GLY A 71 -12.32 -4.97 -6.07
N HIS A 72 -12.32 -4.97 -7.40
CA HIS A 72 -13.15 -4.10 -8.21
C HIS A 72 -14.64 -4.43 -8.03
N ARG A 73 -15.45 -3.43 -7.70
CA ARG A 73 -16.91 -3.56 -7.59
C ARG A 73 -17.54 -3.48 -8.98
N VAL A 74 -18.09 -4.61 -9.43
CA VAL A 74 -18.76 -4.72 -10.72
C VAL A 74 -19.96 -3.77 -10.78
N THR A 75 -20.00 -2.97 -11.85
CA THR A 75 -21.08 -2.06 -12.19
C THR A 75 -21.83 -2.53 -13.44
N ALA A 76 -22.95 -1.88 -13.76
CA ALA A 76 -23.67 -2.18 -15.00
C ALA A 76 -22.83 -1.90 -16.27
N ALA A 77 -21.86 -1.00 -16.20
CA ALA A 77 -21.01 -0.64 -17.34
C ALA A 77 -19.99 -1.75 -17.68
N ASP A 78 -19.67 -2.61 -16.73
CA ASP A 78 -18.70 -3.70 -16.93
C ASP A 78 -19.33 -4.87 -17.70
N GLY A 79 -20.67 -4.97 -17.70
CA GLY A 79 -21.39 -6.04 -18.40
C GLY A 79 -21.12 -7.45 -17.86
N LEU A 80 -20.64 -7.55 -16.61
CA LEU A 80 -20.30 -8.81 -15.95
C LEU A 80 -21.39 -9.26 -14.98
N SER A 81 -21.62 -10.56 -14.94
CA SER A 81 -22.59 -11.24 -14.07
C SER A 81 -21.88 -12.19 -13.09
N LEU A 82 -22.59 -12.61 -12.05
CA LEU A 82 -22.06 -13.57 -11.07
C LEU A 82 -21.61 -14.87 -11.77
N GLY A 83 -20.36 -15.29 -11.52
CA GLY A 83 -19.76 -16.47 -12.15
C GLY A 83 -19.02 -16.21 -13.47
N ASP A 84 -19.13 -15.02 -14.06
CA ASP A 84 -18.32 -14.67 -15.23
C ASP A 84 -16.84 -14.62 -14.87
N THR A 85 -15.98 -14.96 -15.83
CA THR A 85 -14.53 -14.96 -15.65
C THR A 85 -13.85 -13.95 -16.57
N ILE A 86 -12.86 -13.24 -16.03
CA ILE A 86 -12.04 -12.27 -16.76
C ILE A 86 -10.59 -12.74 -16.85
N SER A 87 -9.84 -12.20 -17.83
CA SER A 87 -8.38 -12.41 -17.90
C SER A 87 -7.67 -11.64 -16.78
N TYR A 88 -6.44 -12.03 -16.50
CA TYR A 88 -5.59 -11.29 -15.56
C TYR A 88 -5.35 -9.85 -16.04
N ASP A 89 -5.09 -9.65 -17.33
CA ASP A 89 -4.91 -8.31 -17.91
C ASP A 89 -6.15 -7.44 -17.72
N HIS A 90 -7.35 -8.00 -17.91
CA HIS A 90 -8.59 -7.27 -17.65
C HIS A 90 -8.76 -6.92 -16.17
N ALA A 91 -8.29 -7.78 -15.25
CA ALA A 91 -8.27 -7.46 -13.82
C ALA A 91 -7.33 -6.29 -13.49
N ILE A 92 -6.19 -6.19 -14.20
CA ILE A 92 -5.27 -5.05 -14.07
C ILE A 92 -5.88 -3.79 -14.68
N ASP A 93 -6.54 -3.86 -15.84
CA ASP A 93 -7.24 -2.72 -16.44
C ASP A 93 -8.34 -2.16 -15.53
N LEU A 94 -9.06 -3.03 -14.81
CA LEU A 94 -10.03 -2.63 -13.80
C LEU A 94 -9.36 -1.94 -12.61
N LEU A 95 -8.26 -2.51 -12.11
CA LEU A 95 -7.47 -1.90 -11.03
C LEU A 95 -6.95 -0.51 -11.42
N GLU A 96 -6.43 -0.33 -12.64
CA GLU A 96 -5.95 0.97 -13.11
C GLU A 96 -7.05 2.02 -13.18
N ARG A 97 -8.26 1.62 -13.59
CA ARG A 97 -9.45 2.49 -13.57
C ARG A 97 -9.82 2.92 -12.16
N ASP A 98 -9.84 1.99 -11.22
CA ASP A 98 -10.13 2.29 -9.81
C ASP A 98 -9.03 3.18 -9.18
N LEU A 99 -7.77 2.92 -9.51
CA LEU A 99 -6.65 3.74 -9.05
C LEU A 99 -6.67 5.16 -9.62
N ALA A 100 -7.14 5.35 -10.87
CA ALA A 100 -7.24 6.69 -11.45
C ALA A 100 -8.14 7.62 -10.63
N LEU A 101 -9.20 7.10 -9.99
CA LEU A 101 -10.04 7.86 -9.06
C LEU A 101 -9.24 8.26 -7.80
N ALA A 102 -8.54 7.29 -7.19
CA ALA A 102 -7.71 7.55 -6.01
C ALA A 102 -6.58 8.55 -6.29
N GLU A 103 -5.92 8.45 -7.45
CA GLU A 103 -4.93 9.42 -7.90
C GLU A 103 -5.51 10.84 -8.01
N GLY A 104 -6.71 10.98 -8.58
CA GLY A 104 -7.39 12.28 -8.70
C GLY A 104 -7.65 12.92 -7.34
N ILE A 105 -8.11 12.12 -6.37
CA ILE A 105 -8.32 12.55 -4.99
C ILE A 105 -6.98 12.95 -4.35
N VAL A 106 -5.91 12.17 -4.53
CA VAL A 106 -4.59 12.51 -4.00
C VAL A 106 -4.08 13.83 -4.57
N ARG A 107 -4.22 14.07 -5.88
CA ARG A 107 -3.83 15.36 -6.50
C ARG A 107 -4.58 16.54 -5.86
N GLY A 108 -5.89 16.40 -5.63
CA GLY A 108 -6.66 17.41 -4.92
C GLY A 108 -6.27 17.59 -3.45
N LEU A 109 -5.92 16.50 -2.77
CA LEU A 109 -5.51 16.50 -1.37
C LEU A 109 -4.16 17.20 -1.15
N VAL A 110 -3.18 16.96 -2.03
CA VAL A 110 -1.81 17.45 -1.85
C VAL A 110 -1.54 18.80 -2.51
N GLY A 111 -2.34 19.19 -3.51
CA GLY A 111 -2.13 20.43 -4.26
C GLY A 111 -0.72 20.50 -4.86
N ASP A 112 -0.05 21.64 -4.67
CA ASP A 112 1.29 21.90 -5.22
C ASP A 112 2.44 21.29 -4.37
N LEU A 113 2.13 20.50 -3.33
CA LEU A 113 3.16 19.87 -2.50
C LEU A 113 3.97 18.85 -3.33
N PRO A 114 5.28 19.04 -3.51
CA PRO A 114 6.05 18.15 -4.37
C PRO A 114 6.39 16.83 -3.66
N LEU A 115 6.14 15.71 -4.35
CA LEU A 115 6.27 14.36 -3.80
C LEU A 115 7.32 13.55 -4.56
N PHE A 116 7.89 12.55 -3.91
CA PHE A 116 8.49 11.44 -4.64
C PHE A 116 7.40 10.46 -5.11
N GLN A 117 7.68 9.69 -6.18
CA GLN A 117 6.78 8.67 -6.70
C GLN A 117 6.25 7.72 -5.60
N ASN A 118 7.12 7.28 -4.69
CA ASN A 118 6.75 6.38 -3.61
C ASN A 118 5.85 7.03 -2.55
N GLU A 119 5.96 8.34 -2.33
CA GLU A 119 5.08 9.06 -1.43
C GLU A 119 3.70 9.26 -2.04
N PHE A 120 3.65 9.58 -3.34
CA PHE A 120 2.41 9.61 -4.11
C PHE A 120 1.73 8.23 -4.08
N ASP A 121 2.47 7.16 -4.36
CA ASP A 121 1.94 5.79 -4.34
C ASP A 121 1.35 5.42 -2.97
N ALA A 122 2.02 5.75 -1.87
CA ALA A 122 1.52 5.45 -0.53
C ALA A 122 0.25 6.25 -0.17
N LEU A 123 0.12 7.47 -0.66
CA LEU A 123 -1.12 8.27 -0.53
C LEU A 123 -2.24 7.68 -1.39
N VAL A 124 -1.93 7.19 -2.60
CA VAL A 124 -2.91 6.51 -3.45
C VAL A 124 -3.39 5.21 -2.78
N ASP A 125 -2.51 4.38 -2.22
CA ASP A 125 -2.92 3.19 -1.46
C ASP A 125 -3.82 3.55 -0.27
N LEU A 126 -3.52 4.65 0.43
CA LEU A 126 -4.37 5.12 1.51
C LEU A 126 -5.78 5.42 1.00
N VAL A 127 -5.89 6.27 -0.02
CA VAL A 127 -7.19 6.68 -0.58
C VAL A 127 -7.95 5.48 -1.14
N TYR A 128 -7.28 4.57 -1.84
CA TYR A 128 -7.89 3.34 -2.34
C TYR A 128 -8.46 2.48 -1.20
N ASN A 129 -7.72 2.34 -0.09
CA ASN A 129 -8.13 1.53 1.05
C ASN A 129 -9.31 2.14 1.84
N VAL A 130 -9.22 3.43 2.19
CA VAL A 130 -10.14 4.05 3.16
C VAL A 130 -11.16 5.02 2.55
N GLY A 131 -10.99 5.36 1.27
CA GLY A 131 -11.84 6.30 0.52
C GLY A 131 -11.59 7.78 0.84
N GLU A 132 -12.04 8.65 -0.07
CA GLU A 132 -11.92 10.12 0.01
C GLU A 132 -12.46 10.70 1.31
N GLY A 133 -13.65 10.26 1.74
CA GLY A 133 -14.31 10.78 2.93
C GLY A 133 -13.46 10.63 4.19
N THR A 134 -12.66 9.56 4.28
CA THR A 134 -11.77 9.31 5.43
C THR A 134 -10.57 10.24 5.45
N VAL A 135 -10.01 10.59 4.28
CA VAL A 135 -8.85 11.50 4.19
C VAL A 135 -9.23 12.98 4.22
N SER A 136 -10.51 13.32 4.23
CA SER A 136 -11.01 14.70 4.32
C SER A 136 -10.49 15.44 5.56
N ALA A 137 -10.39 16.78 5.47
CA ALA A 137 -9.94 17.64 6.58
C ALA A 137 -10.78 17.47 7.86
N ALA A 138 -12.07 17.13 7.75
CA ALA A 138 -12.94 16.91 8.89
C ALA A 138 -12.62 15.60 9.65
N ARG A 139 -12.24 14.53 8.93
CA ARG A 139 -11.99 13.21 9.53
C ARG A 139 -10.51 12.94 9.80
N SER A 140 -9.61 13.54 9.02
CA SER A 140 -8.17 13.42 9.14
C SER A 140 -7.48 14.80 9.21
N PRO A 141 -7.80 15.63 10.22
CA PRO A 141 -7.26 16.99 10.33
C PRO A 141 -5.73 17.01 10.45
N SER A 142 -5.14 16.04 11.16
CA SER A 142 -3.68 15.93 11.30
C SER A 142 -2.96 15.61 9.99
N LEU A 143 -3.55 14.78 9.12
CA LEU A 143 -3.00 14.49 7.79
C LEU A 143 -3.02 15.77 6.94
N ASN A 144 -4.17 16.44 6.89
CA ASN A 144 -4.34 17.66 6.10
C ASN A 144 -3.44 18.80 6.61
N ALA A 145 -3.29 18.94 7.92
CA ALA A 145 -2.37 19.92 8.51
C ALA A 145 -0.91 19.64 8.14
N ALA A 146 -0.47 18.37 8.19
CA ALA A 146 0.88 17.98 7.79
C ALA A 146 1.14 18.24 6.30
N ILE A 147 0.17 17.94 5.43
CA ILE A 147 0.24 18.24 3.99
C ILE A 147 0.36 19.74 3.75
N ALA A 148 -0.51 20.55 4.37
CA ALA A 148 -0.49 22.00 4.21
C ALA A 148 0.82 22.66 4.69
N GLN A 149 1.52 22.02 5.64
CA GLN A 149 2.80 22.49 6.17
C GLN A 149 4.01 21.91 5.43
N GLY A 150 3.80 20.98 4.50
CA GLY A 150 4.89 20.20 3.89
C GLY A 150 5.68 19.36 4.91
N ASP A 151 5.06 18.96 6.02
CA ASP A 151 5.65 18.08 7.03
C ASP A 151 5.56 16.61 6.56
N TYR A 152 6.49 16.20 5.70
CA TYR A 152 6.54 14.82 5.17
C TYR A 152 6.62 13.76 6.26
N ASP A 153 7.34 14.02 7.36
CA ASP A 153 7.40 13.10 8.49
C ASP A 153 6.04 12.99 9.18
N GLY A 154 5.32 14.12 9.29
CA GLY A 154 3.94 14.22 9.72
C GLY A 154 2.99 13.42 8.86
N ILE A 155 3.05 13.59 7.54
CA ILE A 155 2.26 12.81 6.58
C ILE A 155 2.49 11.33 6.82
N GLY A 156 3.75 10.89 6.86
CA GLY A 156 4.10 9.49 7.08
C GLY A 156 3.59 8.92 8.40
N ARG A 157 3.46 9.73 9.47
CA ARG A 157 2.86 9.30 10.75
C ARG A 157 1.34 9.07 10.63
N GLN A 158 0.68 9.75 9.70
CA GLN A 158 -0.78 9.67 9.51
C GLN A 158 -1.22 8.56 8.55
N LEU A 159 -0.29 7.84 7.92
CA LEU A 159 -0.63 6.73 7.00
C LEU A 159 -1.06 5.44 7.70
N VAL A 160 -1.09 5.44 9.02
CA VAL A 160 -1.36 4.27 9.87
C VAL A 160 -2.82 4.21 10.28
N TYR A 161 -3.57 3.27 9.71
CA TYR A 161 -4.97 3.01 10.04
C TYR A 161 -5.12 1.59 10.55
N LYS A 162 -5.39 1.42 11.85
CA LYS A 162 -5.43 0.10 12.52
C LYS A 162 -6.82 -0.38 12.90
N GLN A 163 -7.85 0.43 12.65
CA GLN A 163 -9.21 0.18 13.12
C GLN A 163 -10.20 0.23 11.96
N SER A 164 -11.17 -0.68 11.98
CA SER A 164 -12.38 -0.65 11.15
C SER A 164 -13.59 -0.75 12.07
N ASN A 165 -14.56 0.17 11.95
CA ASN A 165 -15.74 0.27 12.83
C ASN A 165 -15.40 0.24 14.34
N GLY A 166 -14.32 0.93 14.72
CA GLY A 166 -13.84 1.00 16.12
C GLY A 166 -13.18 -0.28 16.65
N ARG A 167 -13.00 -1.32 15.82
CA ARG A 167 -12.34 -2.58 16.18
C ARG A 167 -10.99 -2.72 15.48
N PHE A 168 -10.02 -3.32 16.16
CA PHE A 168 -8.72 -3.63 15.57
C PHE A 168 -8.87 -4.66 14.45
N ALA A 169 -8.22 -4.41 13.32
CA ALA A 169 -8.23 -5.30 12.16
C ALA A 169 -6.78 -5.66 11.76
N PRO A 170 -6.33 -6.92 12.00
CA PRO A 170 -4.95 -7.32 11.73
C PRO A 170 -4.48 -7.08 10.28
N GLY A 171 -5.37 -7.27 9.29
CA GLY A 171 -5.06 -6.98 7.89
C GLY A 171 -4.78 -5.50 7.62
N LEU A 172 -5.47 -4.59 8.31
CA LEU A 172 -5.22 -3.15 8.23
C LEU A 172 -3.88 -2.76 8.87
N ALA A 173 -3.44 -3.51 9.90
CA ALA A 173 -2.15 -3.26 10.54
C ALA A 173 -0.96 -3.55 9.60
N TYR A 174 -0.94 -4.72 8.94
CA TYR A 174 0.11 -5.07 7.98
C TYR A 174 0.12 -4.14 6.77
N ARG A 175 -1.06 -3.82 6.21
CA ARG A 175 -1.14 -2.86 5.10
C ARG A 175 -0.67 -1.47 5.48
N SER A 176 -0.98 -1.02 6.69
CA SER A 176 -0.48 0.26 7.21
C SER A 176 1.04 0.28 7.39
N GLU A 177 1.62 -0.83 7.85
CA GLU A 177 3.07 -0.99 7.95
C GLU A 177 3.73 -0.91 6.56
N ARG A 178 3.23 -1.67 5.59
CA ARG A 178 3.69 -1.64 4.20
C ARG A 178 3.59 -0.25 3.60
N ARG A 179 2.44 0.41 3.73
CA ARG A 179 2.23 1.78 3.24
C ARG A 179 3.22 2.77 3.83
N THR A 180 3.49 2.66 5.13
CA THR A 180 4.49 3.52 5.80
C THR A 180 5.90 3.25 5.29
N ALA A 181 6.23 1.98 4.99
CA ALA A 181 7.51 1.60 4.40
C ALA A 181 7.66 2.12 2.96
N ILE A 182 6.59 2.06 2.15
CA ILE A 182 6.53 2.65 0.80
C ILE A 182 6.81 4.15 0.91
N PHE A 183 6.06 4.88 1.74
CA PHE A 183 6.20 6.33 1.87
C PHE A 183 7.61 6.74 2.32
N ARG A 184 8.15 6.10 3.35
CA ARG A 184 9.40 6.55 3.98
C ARG A 184 10.67 6.02 3.33
N ARG A 185 10.60 4.86 2.68
CA ARG A 185 11.79 4.09 2.27
C ARG A 185 11.68 3.49 0.87
N ALA A 186 10.62 3.77 0.12
CA ALA A 186 10.34 3.18 -1.19
C ALA A 186 10.42 1.64 -1.18
N ARG A 187 10.01 1.04 -0.05
CA ARG A 187 9.98 -0.41 0.19
C ARG A 187 8.57 -0.92 0.03
N TYR A 188 8.36 -1.76 -1.00
CA TYR A 188 7.05 -2.24 -1.40
C TYR A 188 6.84 -3.70 -0.97
N GLU A 189 7.76 -4.29 -0.21
CA GLU A 189 7.68 -5.70 0.18
C GLU A 189 6.51 -5.94 1.16
N ASP A 190 5.89 -7.11 1.08
CA ASP A 190 4.85 -7.53 2.02
C ASP A 190 5.46 -7.79 3.41
N PRO A 191 5.01 -7.09 4.48
CA PRO A 191 5.55 -7.28 5.82
C PRO A 191 5.05 -8.54 6.52
N ARG A 192 4.07 -9.26 5.95
CA ARG A 192 3.53 -10.48 6.55
C ARG A 192 4.63 -11.56 6.60
N PRO A 193 4.77 -12.30 7.72
CA PRO A 193 5.67 -13.44 7.77
C PRO A 193 5.28 -14.47 6.71
N ALA A 194 6.27 -15.07 6.04
CA ALA A 194 6.06 -16.02 4.93
C ALA A 194 5.10 -17.19 5.25
N GLN A 195 4.87 -17.51 6.54
CA GLN A 195 3.96 -18.57 6.98
C GLN A 195 2.47 -18.18 6.94
N VAL A 196 2.11 -16.89 6.96
CA VAL A 196 0.69 -16.44 6.94
C VAL A 196 0.06 -16.55 5.54
N ALA A 197 0.87 -16.56 4.48
CA ALA A 197 0.40 -16.67 3.10
C ALA A 197 -0.25 -18.03 2.78
N LEU A 198 0.14 -19.11 3.48
CA LEU A 198 -0.37 -20.46 3.26
C LEU A 198 -1.81 -20.67 3.75
N ALA A 199 -2.28 -19.85 4.71
CA ALA A 199 -3.61 -20.02 5.29
C ALA A 199 -4.75 -19.46 4.40
N LYS A 200 -4.44 -18.65 3.37
CA LYS A 200 -5.44 -18.11 2.42
C LYS A 200 -5.67 -19.00 1.19
N GLY A 201 -4.89 -20.07 1.02
CA GLY A 201 -4.96 -20.97 -0.14
C GLY A 201 -5.57 -22.35 0.13
N ALA A 202 -5.97 -22.64 1.37
CA ALA A 202 -6.47 -23.96 1.77
C ALA A 202 -7.93 -23.87 2.24
N ASP A 203 -8.85 -23.56 1.31
CA ASP A 203 -10.26 -23.88 1.53
C ASP A 203 -10.98 -24.11 0.18
N VAL A 204 -10.49 -25.09 -0.58
CA VAL A 204 -11.25 -25.74 -1.66
C VAL A 204 -10.84 -27.21 -1.67
N THR A 205 -11.39 -28.03 -0.76
CA THR A 205 -11.72 -29.46 -0.95
C THR A 205 -12.11 -30.11 0.38
N ALA A 206 -13.42 -30.15 0.68
CA ALA A 206 -14.16 -31.13 1.51
C ALA A 206 -15.56 -30.52 1.71
N GLU A 207 -16.71 -31.13 1.44
CA GLU A 207 -17.14 -32.53 1.51
C GLU A 207 -18.17 -32.82 0.41
N LEU A 208 -17.95 -33.89 -0.35
CA LEU A 208 -19.02 -34.72 -0.89
C LEU A 208 -18.83 -36.09 -0.28
N SER A 209 -19.74 -36.48 0.61
CA SER A 209 -20.05 -37.86 0.99
C SER A 209 -21.51 -37.88 1.45
#